data_AF-A0A7W4C643-F1
#
_entry.id   AF-A0A7W4C643-F1
#
_cell.length_a   1.000
_cell.length_b   1.000
_cell.length_c   1.000
_cell.angle_alpha   90.00
_cell.angle_beta   90.00
_cell.angle_gamma   90.00
#
_symmetry.space_group_name_H-M   'P 1'
#
loop_
_entity.id
_entity.type
_entity.pdbx_description
1 polymer ?
#
loop_
_entity_poly.entity_id
_entity_poly.type
_entity_poly.pdbx_seq_one_letter_code
_entity_poly.pdbx_strand_id
1 'polypeptide(L)' 'PSSSKPQEHVENSNKNQQHIWTLRNGQPIAIEVTTGSSDGINTEITAGDIEIGMELIIDTISSK' A
#
# COMPACT_ATOMS: atom_id res chain seq x y z
N PRO A 1 11.80 -2.27 42.54
CA PRO A 1 11.22 -3.31 41.68
C PRO A 1 9.96 -2.77 40.97
N SER A 2 10.13 -2.21 39.77
CA SER A 2 9.02 -1.84 38.91
C SER A 2 9.25 -2.51 37.58
N SER A 3 8.52 -3.59 37.34
CA SER A 3 8.57 -4.42 36.14
C SER A 3 8.05 -3.59 34.96
N SER A 4 8.98 -3.03 34.19
CA SER A 4 8.68 -2.52 32.85
C SER A 4 8.27 -3.70 31.99
N LYS A 5 6.98 -3.75 31.63
CA LYS A 5 6.47 -4.67 30.61
C LYS A 5 7.30 -4.47 29.33
N PRO A 6 7.85 -5.53 28.72
CA PRO A 6 8.42 -5.42 27.39
C PRO A 6 7.32 -4.93 26.46
N GLN A 7 7.52 -3.77 25.84
CA GLN A 7 6.78 -3.42 24.64
C GLN A 7 7.05 -4.53 23.63
N GLU A 8 6.02 -5.28 23.28
CA GLU A 8 6.03 -6.16 22.12
C GLU A 8 6.39 -5.29 20.93
N HIS A 9 7.66 -5.35 20.53
CA HIS A 9 8.07 -4.96 19.20
C HIS A 9 7.39 -5.98 18.28
N VAL A 10 6.25 -5.61 17.72
CA VAL A 10 5.63 -6.35 16.62
C VAL A 10 6.54 -6.18 15.42
N GLU A 11 7.62 -6.97 15.39
CA GLU A 11 8.47 -7.15 14.24
C GLU A 11 7.65 -7.83 13.15
N ASN A 12 7.76 -7.31 11.93
CA ASN A 12 7.23 -7.80 10.66
C ASN A 12 5.82 -7.33 10.25
N SER A 13 5.60 -6.01 10.25
CA SER A 13 4.79 -5.45 9.16
C SER A 13 5.50 -5.80 7.85
N ASN A 14 4.92 -6.67 7.03
CA ASN A 14 5.48 -7.05 5.72
C ASN A 14 5.88 -5.79 4.97
N LYS A 15 7.19 -5.49 4.89
CA LYS A 15 7.75 -4.23 4.40
C LYS A 15 7.35 -3.92 2.95
N ASN A 16 6.83 -4.93 2.26
CA ASN A 16 6.48 -4.93 0.87
C ASN A 16 4.96 -4.91 0.64
N GLN A 17 4.11 -4.92 1.67
CA GLN A 17 2.67 -4.71 1.48
C GLN A 17 2.39 -3.22 1.35
N GLN A 18 1.64 -2.85 0.32
CA GLN A 18 1.23 -1.49 0.01
C GLN A 18 -0.23 -1.47 -0.39
N HIS A 19 -0.86 -0.30 -0.28
CA HIS A 19 -2.20 -0.07 -0.81
C HIS A 19 -2.11 0.85 -2.01
N ILE A 20 -2.83 0.48 -3.06
CA ILE A 20 -3.15 1.34 -4.20
C ILE A 20 -4.67 1.55 -4.25
N TRP A 21 -5.12 2.50 -5.05
CA TRP A 21 -6.55 2.81 -5.12
C TRP A 21 -7.05 2.74 -6.55
N THR A 22 -8.20 2.11 -6.75
CA THR A 22 -8.98 2.19 -7.99
C THR A 22 -10.26 2.99 -7.74
N LEU A 23 -10.89 3.48 -8.79
CA LEU A 23 -12.17 4.16 -8.69
C LEU A 23 -13.30 3.19 -9.04
N ARG A 24 -14.18 2.91 -8.09
CA ARG A 24 -15.39 2.11 -8.33
C ARG A 24 -16.61 2.92 -7.94
N ASN A 25 -17.52 3.16 -8.89
CA ASN A 25 -18.74 3.94 -8.68
C ASN A 25 -18.46 5.34 -8.08
N GLY A 26 -17.38 5.99 -8.53
CA GLY A 26 -16.98 7.32 -8.05
C GLY A 26 -16.35 7.34 -6.65
N GLN A 27 -16.10 6.17 -6.04
CA GLN A 27 -15.47 6.06 -4.73
C GLN A 27 -14.10 5.36 -4.85
N PRO A 28 -13.04 5.89 -4.21
CA PRO A 28 -11.76 5.19 -4.11
C PRO A 28 -11.91 3.90 -3.31
N ILE A 29 -11.47 2.78 -3.90
CA ILE A 29 -11.40 1.48 -3.25
C ILE A 29 -9.95 1.06 -3.18
N ALA A 30 -9.49 0.72 -1.98
CA ALA A 30 -8.12 0.25 -1.75
C ALA A 30 -7.95 -1.20 -2.21
N ILE A 31 -6.83 -1.48 -2.86
CA ILE A 31 -6.37 -2.80 -3.26
C ILE A 31 -5.02 -3.02 -2.59
N GLU A 32 -4.90 -4.09 -1.81
CA GLU A 32 -3.63 -4.51 -1.22
C GLU A 32 -2.76 -5.17 -2.29
N VAL A 33 -1.49 -4.76 -2.37
CA VAL A 33 -0.51 -5.27 -3.31
C VAL A 33 0.82 -5.54 -2.62
N THR A 34 1.57 -6.49 -3.14
CA THR A 34 2.96 -6.75 -2.74
C THR A 34 3.93 -6.13 -3.73
N THR A 35 4.78 -5.23 -3.26
CA THR A 35 5.78 -4.54 -4.07
C THR A 35 7.12 -5.28 -4.11
N GLY A 36 7.78 -5.21 -5.26
CA GLY A 36 9.13 -5.73 -5.51
C GLY A 36 10.16 -4.60 -5.54
N SER A 37 11.04 -4.65 -6.54
CA SER A 37 12.10 -3.66 -6.71
C SER A 37 11.55 -2.33 -7.22
N SER A 38 12.25 -1.23 -6.93
CA SER A 38 11.94 0.10 -7.47
C SER A 38 13.18 0.72 -8.09
N ASP A 39 13.02 1.41 -9.21
CA ASP A 39 14.07 2.16 -9.91
C ASP A 39 14.04 3.67 -9.61
N GLY A 40 13.19 4.09 -8.67
CA GLY A 40 12.97 5.49 -8.30
C GLY A 40 11.91 6.22 -9.13
N ILE A 41 11.44 5.62 -10.23
CA ILE A 41 10.33 6.12 -11.06
C ILE A 41 9.15 5.14 -10.97
N ASN A 42 9.43 3.85 -11.12
CA ASN A 42 8.47 2.76 -11.09
C ASN A 42 8.78 1.81 -9.93
N THR A 43 7.72 1.20 -9.42
CA THR A 43 7.81 0.12 -8.42
C THR A 43 7.15 -1.11 -9.00
N GLU A 44 7.86 -2.22 -8.98
CA GLU A 44 7.34 -3.52 -9.41
C GLU A 44 6.22 -3.97 -8.47
N ILE A 45 5.14 -4.51 -9.05
CA ILE A 45 4.08 -5.20 -8.30
C ILE A 45 4.19 -6.69 -8.60
N THR A 46 4.38 -7.48 -7.55
CA THR A 46 4.64 -8.94 -7.63
C THR A 46 3.40 -9.78 -7.28
N ALA A 47 2.45 -9.21 -6.54
CA ALA A 47 1.17 -9.84 -6.22
C ALA A 47 0.11 -8.77 -5.89
N GLY A 48 -1.16 -9.12 -6.03
CA GLY A 48 -2.31 -8.26 -5.78
C GLY A 48 -3.44 -8.52 -6.77
N ASP A 49 -4.65 -8.06 -6.44
CA ASP A 49 -5.82 -8.17 -7.32
C ASP A 49 -5.82 -7.00 -8.33
N ILE A 50 -4.87 -7.05 -9.26
CA ILE A 50 -4.66 -6.03 -10.29
C ILE A 50 -4.56 -6.65 -11.67
N GLU A 51 -5.10 -5.97 -12.67
CA GLU A 51 -5.09 -6.42 -14.06
C GLU A 51 -4.47 -5.36 -14.98
N ILE A 52 -3.91 -5.82 -16.11
CA ILE A 52 -3.37 -4.92 -17.14
C ILE A 52 -4.50 -4.07 -17.70
N GLY A 53 -4.31 -2.75 -17.74
CA GLY A 53 -5.31 -1.80 -18.21
C GLY A 53 -6.31 -1.37 -17.14
N MET A 54 -6.21 -1.88 -15.90
CA MET A 54 -7.01 -1.40 -14.78
C MET A 54 -6.67 0.06 -14.46
N GLU A 55 -7.68 0.90 -14.34
CA GLU A 55 -7.51 2.30 -13.96
C GLU A 55 -7.21 2.43 -12.46
N LEU A 56 -6.18 3.22 -12.15
CA LEU A 56 -5.69 3.47 -10.80
C LEU A 56 -5.63 4.97 -10.54
N ILE A 57 -5.86 5.34 -9.28
CA ILE A 57 -5.69 6.70 -8.78
C ILE A 57 -4.21 6.89 -8.47
N ILE A 58 -3.57 7.85 -9.16
CA ILE A 58 -2.15 8.15 -9.00
C ILE A 58 -1.89 9.47 -8.26
N ASP A 59 -2.91 10.32 -8.11
CA ASP A 59 -2.82 11.61 -7.43
C ASP A 59 -4.21 12.10 -6.97
N THR A 60 -4.24 13.12 -6.12
CA THR A 60 -5.46 13.80 -5.67
C THR A 60 -5.30 15.30 -5.77
N ILE A 61 -6.29 15.97 -6.37
CA ILE A 61 -6.39 17.43 -6.30
C ILE A 61 -7.17 17.82 -5.05
N SER A 62 -6.56 18.63 -4.18
CA SER A 62 -7.25 19.22 -3.04
C SER A 62 -7.63 20.67 -3.37
N SER A 63 -8.90 21.02 -3.16
CA SER A 63 -9.36 22.41 -3.25
C SER A 63 -9.27 23.05 -1.86
N LYS A 64 -8.59 24.19 -1.77
CA LYS A 64 -8.44 24.98 -0.56
C LYS A 64 -9.52 26.05 -0.46
#